data_AF-A0A183FJ96-F1
#
_entry.id   AF-A0A183FJ96-F1
#
_cell.length_a   1.000
_cell.length_b   1.000
_cell.length_c   1.000
_cell.angle_alpha   90.00
_cell.angle_beta   90.00
_cell.angle_gamma   90.00
#
_symmetry.space_group_name_H-M   'P 1'
#
loop_
_entity.id
_entity.type
_entity.pdbx_description
1 polymer ?
#
loop_
_entity_poly.entity_id
_entity_poly.type
_entity_poly.pdbx_seq_one_letter_code
_entity_poly.pdbx_strand_id
1 'polypeptide(L)'
;LLISSTYQQHVKCMTENQKYGSKNYVEKEAKGEMKQNAWCEQVERAIKFVKEPRLKSLLENIQGYSNIPRKEAKFINFLTNSCRIRDVSLCKLAWKAIADEAEKLKKEEESKKATEEGTGADFKWKATIKRKLREAGGEMKVCYPWF
;
A
#
# COMPACT_ATOMS: atom_id res chain seq x y z
N LEU A 1 21.49 17.54 29.27
CA LEU A 1 22.00 16.31 28.63
C LEU A 1 21.31 16.17 27.27
N LEU A 2 22.00 16.56 26.20
CA LEU A 2 21.53 16.47 24.82
C LEU A 2 21.69 15.02 24.33
N ILE A 3 20.63 14.22 24.46
CA ILE A 3 20.61 12.87 23.87
C ILE A 3 20.07 13.01 22.44
N SER A 4 21.01 13.24 21.53
CA SER A 4 21.03 12.90 20.09
C SER A 4 19.73 12.27 19.55
N SER A 5 18.88 13.08 18.91
CA SER A 5 17.69 12.62 18.17
C SER A 5 18.03 11.96 16.82
N THR A 6 19.32 11.84 16.47
CA THR A 6 19.77 11.34 15.17
C THR A 6 19.83 9.82 15.11
N TYR A 7 19.79 9.11 16.25
CA TYR A 7 19.77 7.64 16.27
C TYR A 7 18.43 7.03 15.84
N GLN A 8 17.34 7.79 15.88
CA GLN A 8 16.00 7.27 15.58
C GLN A 8 15.73 7.16 14.07
N GLN A 9 16.57 7.77 13.23
CA GLN A 9 16.35 7.86 11.78
C GLN A 9 17.04 6.75 10.98
N HIS A 10 17.88 5.91 11.59
CA HIS A 10 18.77 5.00 10.84
C HIS A 10 18.65 3.51 11.23
N VAL A 11 17.42 2.99 11.28
CA VAL A 11 17.17 1.53 11.37
C VAL A 11 16.41 1.01 10.14
N LYS A 12 16.46 1.74 9.01
CA LYS A 12 15.97 1.25 7.73
C LYS A 12 17.11 0.47 7.05
N CYS A 13 17.01 -0.85 7.00
CA CYS A 13 17.97 -1.70 6.28
C CYS A 13 18.00 -1.29 4.80
N MET A 14 19.16 -0.90 4.30
CA MET A 14 19.37 -0.73 2.84
C MET A 14 19.35 -2.10 2.18
N THR A 15 18.66 -2.21 1.04
CA THR A 15 18.62 -3.46 0.28
C THR A 15 19.94 -3.68 -0.46
N GLU A 16 20.33 -4.94 -0.69
CA GLU A 16 21.58 -5.28 -1.39
C GLU A 16 21.68 -4.65 -2.78
N ASN A 17 20.55 -4.60 -3.50
CA ASN A 17 20.43 -3.91 -4.79
C ASN A 17 20.62 -2.39 -4.70
N GLN A 18 20.40 -1.75 -3.56
CA GLN A 18 20.67 -0.32 -3.37
C GLN A 18 22.17 -0.06 -3.17
N LYS A 19 22.93 -1.07 -2.73
CA LYS A 19 24.38 -1.00 -2.52
C LYS A 19 25.19 -1.46 -3.73
N TYR A 20 24.68 -2.45 -4.50
CA TYR A 20 25.38 -3.06 -5.64
C TYR A 20 24.62 -2.96 -6.97
N GLY A 21 23.47 -2.28 -7.01
CA GLY A 21 22.64 -2.17 -8.21
C GLY A 21 23.35 -1.39 -9.32
N SER A 22 23.27 -1.92 -10.54
CA SER A 22 23.82 -1.27 -11.73
C SER A 22 23.23 0.13 -11.93
N LYS A 23 23.99 1.01 -12.59
CA LYS A 23 23.75 2.46 -12.80
C LYS A 23 22.38 2.86 -13.42
N ASN A 24 21.52 1.91 -13.76
CA ASN A 24 20.17 2.09 -14.30
C ASN A 24 19.05 1.56 -13.38
N TYR A 25 19.31 1.31 -12.10
CA TYR A 25 18.27 0.79 -11.18
C TYR A 25 17.25 1.88 -10.83
N VAL A 26 16.01 1.69 -11.29
CA VAL A 26 14.85 2.44 -10.80
C VAL A 26 14.33 1.70 -9.57
N GLU A 27 14.48 2.31 -8.39
CA GLU A 27 13.96 1.80 -7.14
C GLU A 27 12.43 1.74 -7.21
N LYS A 28 11.89 0.57 -7.56
CA LYS A 28 10.47 0.30 -7.44
C LYS A 28 10.18 0.11 -5.96
N GLU A 29 9.31 0.94 -5.41
CA GLU A 29 8.79 0.77 -4.05
C GLU A 29 8.41 -0.70 -3.82
N ALA A 30 8.95 -1.31 -2.77
CA ALA A 30 8.68 -2.70 -2.49
C ALA A 30 7.18 -2.85 -2.18
N LYS A 31 6.49 -3.80 -2.83
CA LYS A 31 5.06 -4.07 -2.61
C LYS A 31 4.67 -4.21 -1.13
N GLY A 32 5.62 -4.61 -0.28
CA GLY A 32 5.42 -4.71 1.17
C GLY A 32 5.33 -3.36 1.88
N GLU A 33 6.14 -2.38 1.46
CA GLU A 33 6.22 -1.03 2.01
C GLU A 33 4.99 -0.22 1.63
N MET A 34 4.54 -0.29 0.38
CA MET A 34 3.28 0.33 -0.07
C MET A 34 2.09 -0.13 0.79
N LYS A 35 1.99 -1.45 1.02
CA LYS A 35 0.94 -2.01 1.89
C LYS A 35 1.12 -1.62 3.37
N GLN A 36 2.30 -1.23 3.80
CA GLN A 36 2.55 -0.78 5.17
C GLN A 36 2.15 0.68 5.32
N ASN A 37 2.53 1.52 4.36
CA ASN A 37 2.13 2.93 4.31
C ASN A 37 0.60 3.07 4.27
N ALA A 38 -0.08 2.28 3.42
CA ALA A 38 -1.54 2.27 3.37
C ALA A 38 -2.19 1.88 4.72
N TRP A 39 -1.58 0.94 5.44
CA TRP A 39 -2.07 0.55 6.77
C TRP A 39 -1.88 1.68 7.80
N CYS A 40 -0.73 2.36 7.79
CA CYS A 40 -0.50 3.52 8.65
C CYS A 40 -1.46 4.67 8.34
N GLU A 41 -1.79 4.90 7.07
CA GLU A 41 -2.79 5.89 6.66
C GLU A 41 -4.20 5.54 7.19
N GLN A 42 -4.56 4.26 7.19
CA GLN A 42 -5.82 3.79 7.78
C GLN A 42 -5.89 4.05 9.28
N VAL A 43 -4.77 3.91 10.00
CA VAL A 43 -4.68 4.28 11.42
C VAL A 43 -4.94 5.77 11.62
N GLU A 44 -4.33 6.63 10.79
CA GLU A 44 -4.56 8.08 10.86
C GLU A 44 -6.03 8.45 10.59
N ARG A 45 -6.66 7.80 9.60
CA ARG A 45 -8.08 8.00 9.32
C ARG A 45 -8.95 7.54 10.48
N ALA A 46 -8.65 6.37 11.07
CA ALA A 46 -9.38 5.88 12.24
C ALA A 46 -9.31 6.87 13.41
N ILE A 47 -8.17 7.52 13.67
CA ILE A 47 -8.04 8.56 14.71
C ILE A 47 -9.01 9.73 14.48
N LYS A 48 -9.24 10.11 13.21
CA LYS A 48 -10.14 11.22 12.84
C LYS A 48 -11.62 10.88 13.04
N PHE A 49 -12.01 9.62 12.83
CA PHE A 49 -13.42 9.19 12.90
C PHE A 49 -13.84 8.57 14.23
N VAL A 50 -12.89 8.09 15.04
CA VAL A 50 -13.19 7.53 16.37
C VAL A 50 -13.67 8.63 17.33
N LYS A 51 -14.86 8.41 17.92
CA LYS A 51 -15.47 9.30 18.91
C LYS A 51 -15.07 8.99 20.35
N GLU A 52 -14.69 7.73 20.63
CA GLU A 52 -14.38 7.25 21.97
C GLU A 52 -12.98 7.73 22.39
N PRO A 53 -12.83 8.53 23.46
CA PRO A 53 -11.55 9.17 23.78
C PRO A 53 -10.42 8.17 24.09
N ARG A 54 -10.72 7.08 24.80
CA ARG A 54 -9.72 6.10 25.20
C ARG A 54 -9.18 5.33 24.00
N LEU A 55 -10.07 4.95 23.09
CA LEU A 55 -9.71 4.37 21.79
C LEU A 55 -8.90 5.34 20.94
N LYS A 56 -9.27 6.62 20.90
CA LYS A 56 -8.53 7.64 20.16
C LYS A 56 -7.10 7.79 20.68
N SER A 57 -6.91 7.92 21.99
CA SER A 57 -5.58 8.01 22.60
C SER A 57 -4.73 6.76 22.35
N LEU A 58 -5.35 5.57 22.31
CA LEU A 58 -4.65 4.34 21.93
C LEU A 58 -4.18 4.38 20.47
N LEU A 59 -5.03 4.83 19.55
CA LEU A 59 -4.69 4.94 18.13
C LEU A 59 -3.60 6.00 17.89
N GLU A 60 -3.65 7.14 18.55
CA GLU A 60 -2.61 8.18 18.53
C GLU A 60 -1.27 7.66 19.05
N ASN A 61 -1.29 6.85 20.12
CA ASN A 61 -0.07 6.22 20.65
C ASN A 61 0.60 5.30 19.62
N ILE A 62 -0.18 4.50 18.91
CA ILE A 62 0.38 3.58 17.91
C ILE A 62 0.72 4.24 16.58
N GLN A 63 0.20 5.44 16.29
CA GLN A 63 0.50 6.18 15.06
C GLN A 63 2.01 6.47 14.91
N GLY A 64 2.73 6.60 16.04
CA GLY A 64 4.19 6.84 16.03
C GLY A 64 5.03 5.66 15.52
N TYR A 65 4.44 4.48 15.29
CA TYR A 65 5.15 3.31 14.79
C TYR A 65 5.01 3.18 13.27
N SER A 66 6.12 3.08 12.55
CA SER A 66 6.12 2.87 11.10
C SER A 66 5.78 1.43 10.69
N ASN A 67 5.90 0.46 11.61
CA ASN A 67 5.70 -0.97 11.36
C ASN A 67 4.63 -1.57 12.28
N ILE A 68 3.40 -1.07 12.18
CA ILE A 68 2.25 -1.59 12.93
C ILE A 68 1.83 -2.96 12.36
N PRO A 69 1.62 -4.01 13.18
CA PRO A 69 1.21 -5.32 12.69
C PRO A 69 -0.16 -5.32 12.00
N ARG A 70 -0.23 -5.92 10.81
CA ARG A 70 -1.45 -6.02 9.98
C ARG A 70 -2.26 -7.31 10.17
N LYS A 71 -1.99 -8.09 11.22
CA LYS A 71 -2.77 -9.28 11.57
C LYS A 71 -3.31 -9.10 12.97
N GLU A 72 -4.61 -9.29 13.17
CA GLU A 72 -5.29 -9.02 14.44
C GLU A 72 -4.57 -9.62 15.65
N ALA A 73 -4.30 -10.93 15.65
CA ALA A 73 -3.62 -11.59 16.77
C ALA A 73 -2.23 -10.98 17.07
N LYS A 74 -1.49 -10.59 16.03
CA LYS A 74 -0.17 -9.96 16.17
C LYS A 74 -0.28 -8.51 16.63
N PHE A 75 -1.32 -7.81 16.18
CA PHE A 75 -1.65 -6.45 16.59
C PHE A 75 -2.02 -6.39 18.07
N ILE A 76 -2.92 -7.26 18.53
CA ILE A 76 -3.28 -7.39 19.94
C ILE A 76 -2.03 -7.72 20.76
N ASN A 77 -1.23 -8.69 20.34
CA ASN A 77 0.01 -9.04 21.04
C ASN A 77 1.02 -7.87 21.10
N PHE A 78 1.11 -7.07 20.04
CA PHE A 78 1.92 -5.86 20.01
C PHE A 78 1.40 -4.82 21.01
N LEU A 79 0.09 -4.56 21.03
CA LEU A 79 -0.52 -3.63 21.99
C LEU A 79 -0.31 -4.09 23.44
N THR A 80 -0.46 -5.38 23.71
CA THR A 80 -0.28 -5.93 25.06
C THR A 80 1.17 -5.89 25.52
N ASN A 81 2.14 -6.18 24.65
CA ASN A 81 3.54 -6.22 25.04
C ASN A 81 4.24 -4.86 24.91
N SER A 82 4.16 -4.24 23.74
CA SER A 82 4.88 -3.00 23.41
C SER A 82 4.19 -1.76 23.99
N CYS A 83 2.86 -1.68 23.89
CA CYS A 83 2.08 -0.54 24.43
C CYS A 83 1.57 -0.79 25.85
N ARG A 84 1.82 -1.98 26.44
CA ARG A 84 1.39 -2.39 27.79
C ARG A 84 -0.13 -2.27 28.04
N ILE A 85 -0.94 -2.45 26.99
CA ILE A 85 -2.41 -2.41 27.06
C ILE A 85 -2.92 -3.79 27.46
N ARG A 86 -3.41 -3.93 28.70
CA ARG A 86 -4.00 -5.19 29.20
C ARG A 86 -5.45 -5.39 28.78
N ASP A 87 -6.12 -4.31 28.38
CA ASP A 87 -7.52 -4.31 27.98
C ASP A 87 -7.67 -4.88 26.56
N VAL A 88 -7.85 -6.19 26.46
CA VAL A 88 -7.96 -6.91 25.19
C VAL A 88 -9.19 -6.48 24.40
N SER A 89 -10.28 -6.11 25.07
CA SER A 89 -11.48 -5.57 24.41
C SER A 89 -11.18 -4.27 23.69
N LEU A 90 -10.43 -3.36 24.33
CA LEU A 90 -9.99 -2.12 23.72
C LEU A 90 -9.06 -2.38 22.53
N CYS A 91 -8.15 -3.35 22.62
CA CYS A 91 -7.30 -3.76 21.49
C CYS A 91 -8.11 -4.25 20.29
N LYS A 92 -9.16 -5.05 20.53
CA LYS A 92 -10.07 -5.53 19.48
C LYS A 92 -10.90 -4.40 18.87
N LEU A 93 -11.34 -3.45 19.69
CA LEU A 93 -12.04 -2.24 19.22
C LEU A 93 -11.13 -1.38 18.33
N ALA A 94 -9.86 -1.21 18.72
CA ALA A 94 -8.87 -0.49 17.90
C ALA A 94 -8.65 -1.18 16.56
N TRP A 95 -8.48 -2.50 16.57
CA TRP A 95 -8.36 -3.28 15.35
C TRP A 95 -9.58 -3.11 14.44
N LYS A 96 -10.79 -3.23 14.98
CA LYS A 96 -12.04 -3.05 14.23
C LYS A 96 -12.16 -1.64 13.64
N ALA A 97 -11.86 -0.60 14.42
CA ALA A 97 -11.92 0.78 13.94
C ALA A 97 -11.01 1.00 12.71
N ILE A 98 -9.79 0.46 12.72
CA ILE A 98 -8.88 0.56 11.58
C ILE A 98 -9.39 -0.27 10.39
N ALA A 99 -9.87 -1.50 10.64
CA ALA A 99 -10.39 -2.39 9.61
C ALA A 99 -11.65 -1.81 8.93
N ASP A 100 -12.56 -1.22 9.69
CA ASP A 100 -13.78 -0.61 9.15
C ASP A 100 -13.44 0.58 8.24
N GLU A 101 -12.47 1.42 8.61
CA GLU A 101 -11.98 2.49 7.73
C GLU A 101 -11.29 1.92 6.49
N ALA A 102 -10.53 0.83 6.62
CA ALA A 102 -9.91 0.17 5.47
C ALA A 102 -10.95 -0.32 4.44
N GLU A 103 -12.07 -0.87 4.91
CA GLU A 103 -13.16 -1.34 4.04
C GLU A 103 -13.95 -0.19 3.39
N LYS A 104 -14.17 0.91 4.12
CA LYS A 104 -14.81 2.12 3.55
C LYS A 104 -14.02 2.68 2.38
N LEU A 105 -12.69 2.72 2.50
CA LEU A 105 -11.82 3.25 1.45
C LEU A 105 -11.81 2.39 0.20
N LYS A 106 -11.82 1.06 0.35
CA LYS A 106 -11.95 0.16 -0.80
C LYS A 106 -13.27 0.40 -1.53
N LYS A 107 -14.36 0.56 -0.78
CA LYS A 107 -15.69 0.83 -1.34
C LYS A 107 -15.75 2.18 -2.07
N GLU A 108 -15.08 3.20 -1.54
CA GLU A 108 -14.95 4.50 -2.19
C GLU A 108 -14.12 4.43 -3.48
N GLU A 109 -13.00 3.69 -3.48
CA GLU A 109 -12.17 3.48 -4.67
C GLU A 109 -12.91 2.72 -5.77
N GLU A 110 -13.69 1.69 -5.40
CA GLU A 110 -14.52 0.94 -6.34
C GLU A 110 -15.62 1.82 -6.96
N SER A 111 -16.24 2.69 -6.16
CA SER A 111 -17.26 3.63 -6.67
C SER A 111 -16.71 4.71 -7.61
N LYS A 112 -15.45 5.14 -7.41
CA LYS A 112 -14.76 6.09 -8.29
C LYS A 112 -14.31 5.42 -9.59
N LYS A 113 -13.80 4.19 -9.54
CA LYS A 113 -13.44 3.41 -10.74
C LYS A 113 -14.66 3.13 -11.63
N ALA A 114 -15.83 2.86 -11.04
CA ALA A 114 -17.07 2.69 -11.79
C ALA A 114 -17.55 3.97 -12.52
N THR A 115 -17.12 5.16 -12.07
CA THR A 115 -17.48 6.44 -12.70
C THR A 115 -16.48 6.83 -13.79
N GLU A 116 -15.20 6.45 -13.67
CA GLU A 116 -14.17 6.69 -14.71
C GLU A 116 -14.15 5.62 -15.82
N GLU A 117 -14.67 4.41 -15.58
CA GLU A 117 -14.90 3.41 -16.64
C GLU A 117 -16.03 3.77 -17.62
N GLY A 118 -16.67 4.93 -17.46
CA GLY A 118 -17.60 5.52 -18.44
C GLY A 118 -16.93 6.31 -19.59
N THR A 119 -15.62 6.60 -19.51
CA THR A 119 -14.87 7.29 -20.59
C THR A 119 -13.61 6.53 -21.00
N GLY A 120 -13.62 5.21 -20.82
CA GLY A 120 -12.60 4.30 -21.33
C GLY A 120 -13.17 3.41 -22.42
N ALA A 121 -13.75 4.01 -23.48
CA ALA A 121 -14.03 3.25 -24.70
C ALA A 121 -12.76 2.49 -25.07
N ASP A 122 -12.89 1.18 -25.31
CA ASP A 122 -11.91 0.30 -25.95
C ASP A 122 -11.32 1.01 -27.17
N PHE A 123 -10.32 1.87 -26.97
CA PHE A 123 -9.58 2.46 -28.05
C PHE A 123 -8.74 1.32 -28.55
N LYS A 124 -9.33 0.60 -29.51
CA LYS A 124 -8.88 -0.65 -30.12
C LYS A 124 -7.61 -0.38 -30.92
N TRP A 125 -6.57 0.06 -30.25
CA TRP A 125 -5.26 0.42 -30.78
C TRP A 125 -4.68 -0.75 -31.58
N LYS A 126 -4.99 -1.99 -31.14
CA LYS A 126 -4.69 -3.22 -31.88
C LYS A 126 -5.33 -3.27 -33.27
N ALA A 127 -6.58 -2.83 -33.43
CA ALA A 127 -7.25 -2.77 -34.73
C ALA A 127 -6.73 -1.61 -35.58
N THR A 128 -6.48 -0.45 -34.98
CA THR A 128 -5.93 0.73 -35.67
C THR A 128 -4.51 0.48 -36.19
N ILE A 129 -3.65 -0.20 -35.42
CA ILE A 129 -2.30 -0.59 -35.86
C ILE A 129 -2.38 -1.63 -36.98
N LYS A 130 -3.25 -2.66 -36.85
CA LYS A 130 -3.42 -3.69 -37.88
C LYS A 130 -3.89 -3.11 -39.22
N ARG A 131 -4.72 -2.05 -39.18
CA ARG A 131 -5.17 -1.33 -40.38
C ARG A 131 -4.02 -0.52 -41.03
N LYS A 132 -3.25 0.23 -40.24
CA LYS A 132 -2.10 0.99 -40.75
C LYS A 132 -1.02 0.10 -41.38
N LEU A 133 -0.76 -1.08 -40.83
CA LEU A 133 0.19 -2.05 -41.40
C LEU A 133 -0.26 -2.60 -42.77
N ARG A 134 -1.58 -2.75 -42.97
CA ARG A 134 -2.17 -3.20 -44.24
C ARG A 134 -2.16 -2.11 -45.31
N GLU A 135 -2.46 -0.87 -44.92
CA GLU A 135 -2.45 0.31 -45.82
C GLU A 135 -1.05 0.66 -46.31
N ALA A 136 -0.01 0.39 -45.51
CA ALA A 136 1.40 0.58 -45.90
C ALA A 136 1.93 -0.48 -46.89
N GLY A 137 1.08 -1.38 -47.41
CA GLY A 137 1.45 -2.37 -48.42
C GLY A 137 2.42 -3.46 -47.95
N GLY A 138 2.63 -3.60 -46.63
CA GLY A 138 3.54 -4.58 -46.05
C GLY A 138 2.97 -6.00 -46.09
N GLU A 139 3.36 -6.78 -47.10
CA GLU A 139 3.09 -8.21 -47.16
C GLU A 139 4.00 -8.95 -46.15
N MET A 140 3.42 -9.55 -45.10
CA MET A 140 4.18 -10.33 -44.14
C MET A 140 4.45 -11.73 -44.71
N LYS A 141 5.60 -11.91 -45.37
CA LYS A 141 6.08 -13.24 -45.75
C LYS A 141 6.53 -13.99 -44.51
N VAL A 142 5.74 -15.00 -44.11
CA VAL A 142 6.13 -15.97 -43.08
C VAL A 142 7.07 -16.97 -43.73
N CYS A 143 8.38 -16.84 -43.48
CA CYS A 143 9.34 -17.86 -43.87
C CYS A 143 9.23 -19.01 -42.85
N TYR A 144 8.62 -20.12 -43.25
CA TYR A 144 8.72 -21.36 -42.50
C TYR A 144 10.02 -22.07 -42.88
N PRO A 145 10.82 -22.56 -41.91
CA PRO A 145 12.01 -23.35 -42.23
C PRO A 145 11.58 -24.65 -42.93
N TRP A 146 12.09 -24.86 -44.15
CA TRP A 146 12.02 -26.12 -44.87
C TRP A 146 13.27 -26.94 -44.50
N PHE A 147 13.04 -28.12 -43.91
CA PHE A 147 13.93 -29.28 -43.69
C PHE A 147 15.40 -29.04 -43.30
#